data_AF-A0ABD1P788-F1
#
_entry.id   AF-A0ABD1P788-F1
#
_cell.length_a   1.000
_cell.length_b   1.000
_cell.length_c   1.000
_cell.angle_alpha   90.00
_cell.angle_beta   90.00
_cell.angle_gamma   90.00
#
_symmetry.space_group_name_H-M   'P 1'
#
loop_
_entity.id
_entity.type
_entity.pdbx_description
1 polymer ?
#
loop_
_entity_poly.entity_id
_entity_poly.type
_entity_poly.pdbx_seq_one_letter_code
_entity_poly.pdbx_strand_id
1 'polypeptide(L)'
;MGKISYMRLKGSQNLRMRLLLSMLSSTPILIEDIRADATWPGLLSHEVSLLRLLEKVSDDCHVEINETGTKLKYKPGIVMGGRNLLHDCGVSRSIGYFLEPLIVLGLFGKKPLTIRLNGITNDSKDPSVDTFKSATLPMLKRFGVPPEGLELKIESRGVPPHGGGEIILSIPIVQDSLKAISWIDEGMVKRIRGISFSTRVSVQFENTMIHAARGILNHLLPDVYIFTDHKAGPQAGKSPGYGITLVAETTSGCFISADTAVSYASGKEDGMDDEENKELSPPEDVGEQITSMLLGEIEQGGVVDSTHQGLLFLLCALCPQRCFKDFPKHQSQNKLKKPMGSFLSSFIGGGDAAAATESTSAGTSGPSRVIAFHSSNRWQLHFNSSKQMNKLVLLSFLYFVAFNLYLLVDSGN
;
A
#
# COMPACT_ATOMS: atom_id res chain seq x y z
N MET A 1 19.51 25.10 -30.18
CA MET A 1 18.99 23.99 -29.36
C MET A 1 19.34 24.25 -27.91
N GLY A 2 18.35 24.51 -27.04
CA GLY A 2 18.60 24.75 -25.61
C GLY A 2 19.15 23.50 -24.94
N LYS A 3 20.14 23.65 -24.05
CA LYS A 3 20.65 22.53 -23.24
C LYS A 3 19.53 22.10 -22.28
N ILE A 4 19.04 20.89 -22.45
CA ILE A 4 18.08 20.29 -21.51
C ILE A 4 18.81 20.06 -20.19
N SER A 5 18.33 20.70 -19.12
CA SER A 5 18.87 20.55 -17.76
C SER A 5 18.21 19.36 -17.08
N TYR A 6 19.01 18.41 -16.57
CA TYR A 6 18.51 17.20 -15.91
C TYR A 6 18.66 17.34 -14.39
N MET A 7 17.58 17.04 -13.65
CA MET A 7 17.63 16.93 -12.20
C MET A 7 18.36 15.64 -11.81
N ARG A 8 19.43 15.76 -11.02
CA ARG A 8 20.27 14.62 -10.63
C ARG A 8 19.76 13.99 -9.34
N LEU A 9 19.55 12.68 -9.36
CA LEU A 9 19.11 11.86 -8.24
C LEU A 9 20.07 10.67 -8.08
N LYS A 10 20.06 10.04 -6.91
CA LYS A 10 20.91 8.89 -6.60
C LYS A 10 20.12 7.71 -6.04
N GLY A 11 20.59 6.50 -6.31
CA GLY A 11 20.08 5.25 -5.77
C GLY A 11 18.78 4.76 -6.41
N SER A 12 18.41 3.51 -6.10
CA SER A 12 17.24 2.80 -6.64
C SER A 12 15.95 2.98 -5.83
N GLN A 13 16.01 3.59 -4.63
CA GLN A 13 14.85 3.73 -3.76
C GLN A 13 13.76 4.61 -4.39
N ASN A 14 12.51 4.15 -4.29
CA ASN A 14 11.31 4.83 -4.82
C ASN A 14 11.40 5.18 -6.32
N LEU A 15 12.07 4.35 -7.12
CA LEU A 15 12.23 4.57 -8.55
C LEU A 15 10.89 4.81 -9.26
N ARG A 16 9.86 4.03 -8.94
CA ARG A 16 8.49 4.19 -9.47
C ARG A 16 7.96 5.60 -9.29
N MET A 17 8.02 6.10 -8.06
CA MET A 17 7.48 7.43 -7.71
C MET A 17 8.30 8.55 -8.36
N ARG A 18 9.62 8.39 -8.47
CA ARG A 18 10.49 9.35 -9.15
C ARG A 18 10.14 9.47 -10.64
N LEU A 19 9.93 8.33 -11.30
CA LEU A 19 9.52 8.30 -12.71
C LEU A 19 8.11 8.89 -12.90
N LEU A 20 7.17 8.51 -12.04
CA LEU A 20 5.80 9.04 -12.04
C LEU A 20 5.77 10.56 -11.87
N LEU A 21 6.48 11.08 -10.87
CA LEU A 21 6.55 12.52 -10.61
C LEU A 21 7.26 13.27 -11.74
N SER A 22 8.33 12.70 -12.31
CA SER A 22 9.02 13.27 -13.47
C SER A 22 8.08 13.41 -14.67
N MET A 23 7.21 12.42 -14.92
CA MET A 23 6.17 12.52 -15.95
C MET A 23 5.13 13.59 -15.66
N LEU A 24 4.64 13.66 -14.41
CA LEU A 24 3.63 14.64 -14.01
C LEU A 24 4.16 16.08 -14.04
N SER A 25 5.41 16.30 -13.61
CA SER A 25 6.07 17.61 -13.63
C SER A 25 6.69 17.97 -14.97
N SER A 26 6.77 17.02 -15.92
CA SER A 26 7.53 17.15 -17.17
C SER A 26 9.01 17.55 -16.95
N THR A 27 9.59 17.21 -15.79
CA THR A 27 10.98 17.52 -15.48
C THR A 27 11.89 16.33 -15.81
N PRO A 28 12.90 16.48 -16.68
CA PRO A 28 13.84 15.41 -17.00
C PRO A 28 14.78 15.12 -15.83
N ILE A 29 15.04 13.83 -15.60
CA ILE A 29 15.84 13.33 -14.46
C ILE A 29 17.01 12.47 -14.92
N LEU A 30 18.09 12.50 -14.14
CA LEU A 30 19.25 11.63 -14.26
C LEU A 30 19.43 10.92 -12.93
N ILE A 31 19.28 9.60 -12.90
CA ILE A 31 19.48 8.78 -11.71
C ILE A 31 20.82 8.06 -11.83
N GLU A 32 21.69 8.28 -10.85
CA GLU A 32 23.01 7.65 -10.75
C GLU A 32 23.07 6.67 -9.57
N ASP A 33 24.11 5.83 -9.53
CA ASP A 33 24.41 4.91 -8.43
C ASP A 33 23.26 3.91 -8.14
N ILE A 34 22.58 3.40 -9.17
CA ILE A 34 21.52 2.39 -9.03
C ILE A 34 22.17 1.04 -8.69
N ARG A 35 22.11 0.66 -7.41
CA ARG A 35 22.65 -0.62 -6.89
C ARG A 35 24.11 -0.86 -7.27
N ALA A 36 24.94 0.19 -7.30
CA ALA A 36 26.34 0.09 -7.71
C ALA A 36 27.15 -0.91 -6.85
N ASP A 37 26.81 -1.02 -5.57
CA ASP A 37 27.52 -1.87 -4.59
C ASP A 37 26.91 -3.28 -4.43
N ALA A 38 25.85 -3.61 -5.17
CA ALA A 38 25.18 -4.91 -5.07
C ALA A 38 25.90 -5.97 -5.93
N THR A 39 25.73 -7.25 -5.56
CA THR A 39 26.25 -8.41 -6.33
C THR A 39 25.81 -8.36 -7.80
N TRP A 40 24.56 -7.93 -8.03
CA TRP A 40 23.99 -7.72 -9.36
C TRP A 40 23.65 -6.23 -9.52
N PRO A 41 24.56 -5.43 -10.10
CA PRO A 41 24.37 -3.99 -10.18
C PRO A 41 23.35 -3.60 -11.25
N GLY A 42 22.76 -2.40 -11.09
CA GLY A 42 21.89 -1.79 -12.07
C GLY A 42 20.38 -1.98 -11.85
N LEU A 43 19.63 -1.75 -12.92
CA LEU A 43 18.16 -1.84 -12.97
C LEU A 43 17.69 -3.29 -13.00
N LEU A 44 16.60 -3.57 -12.28
CA LEU A 44 15.95 -4.88 -12.28
C LEU A 44 14.99 -5.03 -13.48
N SER A 45 14.64 -6.28 -13.80
CA SER A 45 13.77 -6.62 -14.93
C SER A 45 12.41 -5.89 -14.90
N HIS A 46 11.76 -5.81 -13.73
CA HIS A 46 10.49 -5.10 -13.57
C HIS A 46 10.63 -3.58 -13.70
N GLU A 47 11.78 -3.00 -13.33
CA GLU A 47 12.03 -1.56 -13.47
C GLU A 47 12.23 -1.18 -14.95
N VAL A 48 12.96 -2.00 -15.70
CA VAL A 48 13.07 -1.85 -17.16
C VAL A 48 11.73 -2.05 -17.83
N SER A 49 10.92 -3.01 -17.37
CA SER A 49 9.56 -3.20 -17.90
C SER A 49 8.67 -1.97 -17.63
N LEU A 50 8.78 -1.37 -16.44
CA LEU A 50 8.05 -0.15 -16.11
C LEU A 50 8.45 1.02 -17.02
N LEU A 51 9.75 1.19 -17.30
CA LEU A 51 10.21 2.22 -18.25
C LEU A 51 9.58 2.02 -19.63
N ARG A 52 9.57 0.78 -20.14
CA ARG A 52 8.92 0.42 -21.41
C ARG A 52 7.41 0.66 -21.38
N LEU A 53 6.76 0.45 -20.24
CA LEU A 53 5.34 0.76 -20.07
C LEU A 53 5.11 2.28 -20.18
N LEU A 54 5.93 3.09 -19.50
CA LEU A 54 5.84 4.54 -19.56
C LEU A 54 6.07 5.06 -20.99
N GLU A 55 7.06 4.54 -21.70
CA GLU A 55 7.30 4.85 -23.12
C GLU A 55 6.12 4.48 -24.02
N LYS A 56 5.39 3.38 -23.74
CA LYS A 56 4.22 2.99 -24.53
C LYS A 56 3.01 3.90 -24.33
N VAL A 57 2.85 4.48 -23.13
CA VAL A 57 1.69 5.32 -22.77
C VAL A 57 1.94 6.81 -23.07
N SER A 58 3.20 7.20 -23.25
CA SER A 58 3.60 8.57 -23.53
C SER A 58 4.22 8.73 -24.92
N ASP A 59 4.20 9.95 -25.43
CA ASP A 59 4.80 10.33 -26.71
C ASP A 59 5.95 11.30 -26.46
N ASP A 60 7.01 11.24 -27.27
CA ASP A 60 8.30 11.93 -27.06
C ASP A 60 8.99 11.64 -25.71
N CYS A 61 8.72 10.47 -25.11
CA CYS A 61 9.47 9.97 -23.96
C CYS A 61 10.78 9.35 -24.44
N HIS A 62 11.89 9.76 -23.83
CA HIS A 62 13.22 9.26 -24.20
C HIS A 62 13.95 8.72 -22.97
N VAL A 63 14.35 7.46 -23.05
CA VAL A 63 15.02 6.73 -21.97
C VAL A 63 16.37 6.24 -22.45
N GLU A 64 17.44 6.69 -21.79
CA GLU A 64 18.80 6.23 -22.03
C GLU A 64 19.31 5.51 -20.78
N ILE A 65 19.70 4.24 -20.96
CA ILE A 65 20.26 3.40 -19.91
C ILE A 65 21.71 3.13 -20.28
N ASN A 66 22.62 3.27 -19.30
CA ASN A 66 24.02 2.94 -19.51
C ASN A 66 24.22 1.42 -19.63
N GLU A 67 25.33 0.96 -20.21
CA GLU A 67 25.60 -0.48 -20.44
C GLU A 67 25.49 -1.33 -19.16
N THR A 68 25.90 -0.79 -18.03
CA THR A 68 25.84 -1.45 -16.72
C THR A 68 24.50 -1.28 -16.00
N GLY A 69 23.55 -0.52 -16.54
CA GLY A 69 22.25 -0.26 -15.92
C GLY A 69 22.30 0.58 -14.63
N THR A 70 23.47 1.08 -14.21
CA THR A 70 23.64 1.85 -12.96
C THR A 70 23.30 3.33 -13.10
N LYS A 71 23.19 3.82 -14.34
CA LYS A 71 22.77 5.18 -14.67
C LYS A 71 21.59 5.17 -15.63
N LEU A 72 20.58 5.96 -15.31
CA LEU A 72 19.35 6.12 -16.07
C LEU A 72 19.11 7.60 -16.35
N LYS A 73 19.02 7.98 -17.61
CA LYS A 73 18.63 9.31 -18.04
C LYS A 73 17.24 9.23 -18.64
N TYR A 74 16.32 9.98 -18.04
CA TYR A 74 14.89 9.91 -18.33
C TYR A 74 14.39 11.30 -18.71
N LYS A 75 13.96 11.45 -19.96
CA LYS A 75 13.26 12.64 -20.44
C LYS A 75 11.78 12.29 -20.54
N PRO A 76 10.92 12.83 -19.67
CA PRO A 76 9.49 12.56 -19.71
C PRO A 76 8.88 13.11 -21.00
N GLY A 77 7.93 12.36 -21.54
CA GLY A 77 7.11 12.75 -22.68
C GLY A 77 5.73 13.27 -22.26
N ILE A 78 4.87 13.51 -23.24
CA ILE A 78 3.47 13.87 -22.99
C ILE A 78 2.65 12.58 -22.86
N VAL A 79 1.85 12.47 -21.79
CA VAL A 79 0.95 11.32 -21.61
C VAL A 79 -0.18 11.40 -22.64
N MET A 80 -0.12 10.54 -23.66
CA MET A 80 -1.15 10.50 -24.69
C MET A 80 -2.31 9.59 -24.31
N GLY A 81 -2.05 8.51 -23.57
CA GLY A 81 -2.99 7.42 -23.38
C GLY A 81 -3.05 6.53 -24.63
N GLY A 82 -4.11 5.72 -24.76
CA GLY A 82 -4.25 4.82 -25.89
C GLY A 82 -5.34 3.78 -25.69
N ARG A 83 -5.83 3.20 -26.80
CA ARG A 83 -6.80 2.10 -26.76
C ARG A 83 -6.11 0.80 -27.15
N ASN A 84 -6.51 -0.30 -26.50
CA ASN A 84 -6.04 -1.66 -26.78
C ASN A 84 -4.50 -1.83 -26.68
N LEU A 85 -3.87 -1.13 -25.74
CA LEU A 85 -2.45 -1.34 -25.47
C LEU A 85 -2.24 -2.71 -24.82
N LEU A 86 -1.14 -3.38 -25.16
CA LEU A 86 -0.73 -4.64 -24.54
C LEU A 86 0.65 -4.47 -23.91
N HIS A 87 0.76 -4.86 -22.64
CA HIS A 87 2.03 -4.87 -21.93
C HIS A 87 2.18 -6.13 -21.08
N ASP A 88 3.35 -6.75 -21.18
CA ASP A 88 3.73 -7.91 -20.38
C ASP A 88 4.61 -7.45 -19.22
N CYS A 89 4.08 -7.58 -18.01
CA CYS A 89 4.75 -7.21 -16.76
C CYS A 89 5.82 -8.23 -16.35
N GLY A 90 5.81 -9.43 -16.93
CA GLY A 90 6.68 -10.53 -16.53
C GLY A 90 6.26 -11.19 -15.21
N VAL A 91 7.24 -11.84 -14.55
CA VAL A 91 7.02 -12.67 -13.34
C VAL A 91 7.78 -12.19 -12.11
N SER A 92 8.56 -11.11 -12.20
CA SER A 92 9.39 -10.65 -11.07
C SER A 92 8.62 -9.82 -10.05
N ARG A 93 7.54 -9.13 -10.47
CA ARG A 93 6.66 -8.32 -9.63
C ARG A 93 5.20 -8.50 -10.04
N SER A 94 4.27 -8.20 -9.14
CA SER A 94 2.84 -8.26 -9.46
C SER A 94 2.43 -7.11 -10.38
N ILE A 95 1.32 -7.26 -11.10
CA ILE A 95 0.74 -6.20 -11.93
C ILE A 95 0.37 -4.98 -11.07
N GLY A 96 0.10 -5.17 -9.77
CA GLY A 96 -0.10 -4.09 -8.81
C GLY A 96 1.05 -3.09 -8.76
N TYR A 97 2.29 -3.55 -8.99
CA TYR A 97 3.46 -2.67 -9.07
C TYR A 97 3.34 -1.61 -10.18
N PHE A 98 2.71 -1.98 -11.30
CA PHE A 98 2.53 -1.15 -12.50
C PHE A 98 1.20 -0.40 -12.49
N LEU A 99 0.19 -0.88 -11.77
CA LEU A 99 -1.14 -0.26 -11.71
C LEU A 99 -1.11 1.13 -11.09
N GLU A 100 -0.42 1.31 -9.97
CA GLU A 100 -0.38 2.59 -9.26
C GLU A 100 0.09 3.77 -10.16
N PRO A 101 1.28 3.72 -10.81
CA PRO A 101 1.70 4.82 -11.69
C PRO A 101 0.80 4.94 -12.92
N LEU A 102 0.27 3.84 -13.44
CA LEU A 102 -0.56 3.85 -14.65
C LEU A 102 -1.92 4.47 -14.41
N ILE A 103 -2.53 4.21 -13.24
CA ILE A 103 -3.79 4.82 -12.80
C ILE A 103 -3.61 6.34 -12.75
N VAL A 104 -2.56 6.82 -12.07
CA VAL A 104 -2.35 8.27 -11.92
C VAL A 104 -2.08 8.94 -13.26
N LEU A 105 -1.21 8.38 -14.10
CA LEU A 105 -0.91 8.95 -15.42
C LEU A 105 -2.13 8.91 -16.35
N GLY A 106 -2.91 7.83 -16.31
CA GLY A 106 -4.09 7.67 -17.16
C GLY A 106 -5.15 8.74 -16.93
N LEU A 107 -5.25 9.30 -15.71
CA LEU A 107 -6.21 10.37 -15.40
C LEU A 107 -5.89 11.69 -16.11
N PHE A 108 -4.61 11.95 -16.40
CA PHE A 108 -4.12 13.19 -17.03
C PHE A 108 -3.69 13.00 -18.49
N GLY A 109 -4.06 11.87 -19.11
CA GLY A 109 -3.76 11.60 -20.52
C GLY A 109 -4.61 12.44 -21.47
N LYS A 110 -4.11 12.72 -22.68
CA LYS A 110 -4.89 13.39 -23.74
C LYS A 110 -6.06 12.55 -24.28
N LYS A 111 -5.97 11.23 -24.19
CA LYS A 111 -6.98 10.25 -24.63
C LYS A 111 -7.24 9.26 -23.48
N PRO A 112 -8.45 8.67 -23.39
CA PRO A 112 -8.71 7.63 -22.39
C PRO A 112 -7.78 6.45 -22.61
N LEU A 113 -7.40 5.79 -21.52
CA LEU A 113 -6.45 4.70 -21.52
C LEU A 113 -7.18 3.37 -21.35
N THR A 114 -7.03 2.46 -22.30
CA THR A 114 -7.44 1.06 -22.20
C THR A 114 -6.24 0.17 -22.49
N ILE A 115 -5.80 -0.56 -21.47
CA ILE A 115 -4.60 -1.38 -21.53
C ILE A 115 -4.85 -2.76 -20.93
N ARG A 116 -4.26 -3.76 -21.58
CA ARG A 116 -4.22 -5.16 -21.16
C ARG A 116 -2.84 -5.46 -20.59
N LEU A 117 -2.82 -5.86 -19.33
CA LEU A 117 -1.60 -6.19 -18.60
C LEU A 117 -1.57 -7.68 -18.33
N ASN A 118 -0.47 -8.33 -18.72
CA ASN A 118 -0.22 -9.74 -18.50
C ASN A 118 0.86 -9.92 -17.44
N GLY A 119 0.71 -10.90 -16.55
CA GLY A 119 1.71 -11.17 -15.52
C GLY A 119 1.15 -11.87 -14.29
N ILE A 120 1.68 -11.52 -13.12
CA ILE A 120 1.20 -12.01 -11.82
C ILE A 120 0.16 -11.03 -11.26
N THR A 121 -1.05 -11.47 -10.96
CA THR A 121 -2.13 -10.62 -10.42
C THR A 121 -2.04 -10.41 -8.91
N ASN A 122 -1.58 -11.42 -8.18
CA ASN A 122 -1.53 -11.40 -6.72
C ASN A 122 -0.20 -12.03 -6.27
N ASP A 123 0.56 -11.34 -5.42
CA ASP A 123 1.75 -11.85 -4.76
C ASP A 123 1.73 -11.46 -3.26
N SER A 124 2.81 -11.73 -2.53
CA SER A 124 2.94 -11.39 -1.10
C SER A 124 3.69 -10.07 -0.82
N LYS A 125 4.22 -9.39 -1.84
CA LYS A 125 5.10 -8.20 -1.71
C LYS A 125 4.41 -6.91 -2.15
N ASP A 126 3.56 -6.98 -3.17
CA ASP A 126 2.94 -5.84 -3.85
C ASP A 126 1.41 -5.88 -3.64
N PRO A 127 0.73 -4.72 -3.65
CA PRO A 127 -0.72 -4.67 -3.51
C PRO A 127 -1.42 -5.45 -4.63
N SER A 128 -2.41 -6.25 -4.29
CA SER A 128 -3.19 -7.05 -5.23
C SER A 128 -4.10 -6.22 -6.13
N VAL A 129 -4.42 -6.78 -7.30
CA VAL A 129 -5.41 -6.21 -8.23
C VAL A 129 -6.79 -6.02 -7.59
N ASP A 130 -7.15 -6.88 -6.63
CA ASP A 130 -8.42 -6.80 -5.89
C ASP A 130 -8.44 -5.58 -4.96
N THR A 131 -7.31 -5.29 -4.30
CA THR A 131 -7.13 -4.08 -3.48
C THR A 131 -7.30 -2.81 -4.33
N PHE A 132 -6.70 -2.75 -5.52
CA PHE A 132 -6.93 -1.61 -6.44
C PHE A 132 -8.41 -1.48 -6.84
N LYS A 133 -9.08 -2.60 -7.14
CA LYS A 133 -10.50 -2.59 -7.55
C LYS A 133 -11.42 -2.10 -6.43
N SER A 134 -11.16 -2.53 -5.20
CA SER A 134 -12.05 -2.37 -4.05
C SER A 134 -11.75 -1.15 -3.18
N ALA A 135 -10.49 -0.69 -3.10
CA ALA A 135 -10.08 0.49 -2.34
C ALA A 135 -9.72 1.68 -3.25
N THR A 136 -8.85 1.47 -4.25
CA THR A 136 -8.37 2.57 -5.11
C THR A 136 -9.46 3.16 -6.00
N LEU A 137 -10.27 2.35 -6.68
CA LEU A 137 -11.30 2.90 -7.58
C LEU A 137 -12.36 3.73 -6.82
N PRO A 138 -12.89 3.29 -5.65
CA PRO A 138 -13.76 4.14 -4.85
C PRO A 138 -13.09 5.42 -4.34
N MET A 139 -11.80 5.35 -3.98
CA MET A 139 -11.02 6.55 -3.62
C MET A 139 -10.98 7.55 -4.78
N LEU A 140 -10.68 7.11 -6.00
CA LEU A 140 -10.66 7.97 -7.19
C LEU A 140 -12.01 8.61 -7.50
N LYS A 141 -13.12 7.87 -7.33
CA LYS A 141 -14.47 8.42 -7.52
C LYS A 141 -14.73 9.60 -6.60
N ARG A 142 -14.21 9.57 -5.38
CA ARG A 142 -14.32 10.72 -4.46
C ARG A 142 -13.53 11.94 -4.95
N PHE A 143 -12.36 11.74 -5.53
CA PHE A 143 -11.57 12.80 -6.17
C PHE A 143 -12.20 13.36 -7.45
N GLY A 144 -13.44 12.97 -7.77
CA GLY A 144 -14.19 13.50 -8.91
C GLY A 144 -13.89 12.78 -10.22
N VAL A 145 -13.18 11.65 -10.19
CA VAL A 145 -12.98 10.82 -11.38
C VAL A 145 -14.33 10.21 -11.79
N PRO A 146 -14.77 10.38 -13.05
CA PRO A 146 -16.06 9.86 -13.48
C PRO A 146 -16.08 8.33 -13.33
N PRO A 147 -17.16 7.76 -12.75
CA PRO A 147 -17.27 6.31 -12.62
C PRO A 147 -17.45 5.63 -13.99
N GLU A 148 -17.95 6.37 -14.97
CA GLU A 148 -18.10 5.92 -16.35
C GLU A 148 -16.71 5.81 -17.01
N GLY A 149 -16.34 4.60 -17.40
CA GLY A 149 -15.06 4.31 -18.06
C GLY A 149 -13.89 3.99 -17.12
N LEU A 150 -14.06 4.11 -15.80
CA LEU A 150 -13.09 3.65 -14.81
C LEU A 150 -13.42 2.20 -14.40
N GLU A 151 -12.72 1.25 -14.99
CA GLU A 151 -12.96 -0.18 -14.76
C GLU A 151 -11.66 -0.97 -14.68
N LEU A 152 -11.60 -1.90 -13.72
CA LEU A 152 -10.55 -2.91 -13.61
C LEU A 152 -11.19 -4.30 -13.71
N LYS A 153 -11.01 -4.96 -14.85
CA LYS A 153 -11.54 -6.29 -15.13
C LYS A 153 -10.41 -7.32 -15.08
N ILE A 154 -10.64 -8.40 -14.33
CA ILE A 154 -9.72 -9.54 -14.23
C ILE A 154 -10.25 -10.63 -15.17
N GLU A 155 -9.55 -10.90 -16.27
CA GLU A 155 -9.92 -11.95 -17.23
C GLU A 155 -9.36 -13.31 -16.79
N SER A 156 -8.11 -13.33 -16.34
CA SER A 156 -7.48 -14.50 -15.75
C SER A 156 -6.64 -14.10 -14.53
N ARG A 157 -6.55 -15.00 -13.56
CA ARG A 157 -5.68 -14.83 -12.38
C ARG A 157 -4.37 -15.56 -12.60
N GLY A 158 -3.28 -14.98 -12.11
CA GLY A 158 -1.95 -15.58 -12.20
C GLY A 158 -1.17 -15.31 -10.93
N VAL A 159 -0.66 -16.38 -10.33
CA VAL A 159 0.18 -16.29 -9.12
C VAL A 159 1.61 -16.69 -9.47
N PRO A 160 2.61 -16.31 -8.64
CA PRO A 160 3.95 -16.84 -8.79
C PRO A 160 3.97 -18.38 -8.75
N PRO A 161 4.96 -19.05 -9.37
CA PRO A 161 6.08 -18.46 -10.10
C PRO A 161 5.84 -18.20 -11.59
N HIS A 162 4.90 -18.90 -12.24
CA HIS A 162 4.76 -18.82 -13.70
C HIS A 162 3.76 -17.75 -14.18
N GLY A 163 3.00 -17.12 -13.26
CA GLY A 163 2.02 -16.07 -13.58
C GLY A 163 0.92 -16.54 -14.53
N GLY A 164 0.68 -15.77 -15.60
CA GLY A 164 -0.33 -16.05 -16.61
C GLY A 164 -1.71 -15.43 -16.31
N GLY A 165 -1.73 -14.44 -15.44
CA GLY A 165 -2.89 -13.60 -15.21
C GLY A 165 -2.96 -12.46 -16.23
N GLU A 166 -4.17 -12.00 -16.48
CA GLU A 166 -4.50 -11.00 -17.47
C GLU A 166 -5.59 -10.09 -16.90
N ILE A 167 -5.32 -8.79 -16.93
CA ILE A 167 -6.26 -7.77 -16.51
C ILE A 167 -6.42 -6.70 -17.59
N ILE A 168 -7.62 -6.15 -17.66
CA ILE A 168 -7.96 -5.03 -18.52
C ILE A 168 -8.26 -3.84 -17.61
N LEU A 169 -7.45 -2.79 -17.75
CA LEU A 169 -7.61 -1.53 -17.06
C LEU A 169 -8.13 -0.49 -18.06
N SER A 170 -9.25 0.13 -17.72
CA SER A 170 -9.83 1.27 -18.43
C SER A 170 -9.85 2.48 -17.50
N ILE A 171 -9.28 3.59 -17.95
CA ILE A 171 -9.20 4.84 -17.20
C ILE A 171 -9.76 5.98 -18.06
N PRO A 172 -10.74 6.74 -17.56
CA PRO A 172 -11.26 7.92 -18.23
C PRO A 172 -10.33 9.11 -17.99
N ILE A 173 -10.43 10.12 -18.86
CA ILE A 173 -9.72 11.38 -18.68
C ILE A 173 -10.47 12.26 -17.69
N VAL A 174 -9.74 12.93 -16.81
CA VAL A 174 -10.29 14.03 -16.01
C VAL A 174 -10.18 15.32 -16.83
N GLN A 175 -11.31 15.88 -17.25
CA GLN A 175 -11.35 17.02 -18.18
C GLN A 175 -10.93 18.35 -17.55
N ASP A 176 -11.25 18.57 -16.26
CA ASP A 176 -10.99 19.83 -15.57
C ASP A 176 -9.79 19.69 -14.62
N SER A 177 -10.07 19.22 -13.41
CA SER A 177 -9.11 19.03 -12.33
C SER A 177 -9.69 18.07 -11.30
N LEU A 178 -8.84 17.42 -10.53
CA LEU A 178 -9.29 16.60 -9.41
C LEU A 178 -9.97 17.48 -8.36
N LYS A 179 -11.07 16.97 -7.80
CA LYS A 179 -11.79 17.64 -6.73
C LYS A 179 -10.98 17.54 -5.44
N ALA A 180 -10.64 18.70 -4.89
CA ALA A 180 -10.12 18.84 -3.54
C ALA A 180 -11.10 18.26 -2.51
N ILE A 181 -10.63 17.36 -1.64
CA ILE A 181 -11.45 16.78 -0.56
C ILE A 181 -10.76 16.99 0.78
N SER A 182 -11.49 17.51 1.75
CA SER A 182 -11.11 17.51 3.16
C SER A 182 -11.53 16.18 3.78
N TRP A 183 -10.60 15.24 3.87
CA TRP A 183 -10.86 13.91 4.40
C TRP A 183 -10.23 13.81 5.80
N ILE A 184 -11.02 14.19 6.81
CA ILE A 184 -10.57 14.36 8.20
C ILE A 184 -11.19 13.31 9.11
N ASP A 185 -12.44 12.94 8.85
CA ASP A 185 -13.20 12.00 9.66
C ASP A 185 -13.00 10.55 9.18
N GLU A 186 -12.48 9.71 10.07
CA GLU A 186 -12.31 8.27 9.84
C GLU A 186 -13.65 7.54 9.83
N GLY A 187 -14.63 8.01 10.61
CA GLY A 187 -15.93 7.37 10.78
C GLY A 187 -15.85 5.99 11.44
N MET A 188 -17.02 5.36 11.62
CA MET A 188 -17.12 4.00 12.17
C MET A 188 -17.12 2.98 11.04
N VAL A 189 -16.57 1.79 11.26
CA VAL A 189 -16.68 0.69 10.29
C VAL A 189 -18.15 0.28 10.15
N LYS A 190 -18.72 0.50 8.96
CA LYS A 190 -20.10 0.19 8.63
C LYS A 190 -20.26 -1.28 8.26
N ARG A 191 -19.34 -1.80 7.47
CA ARG A 191 -19.40 -3.16 6.91
C ARG A 191 -18.05 -3.61 6.39
N ILE A 192 -17.87 -4.92 6.26
CA ILE A 192 -16.67 -5.52 5.68
C ILE A 192 -17.06 -6.26 4.40
N ARG A 193 -16.29 -6.01 3.35
CA ARG A 193 -16.37 -6.73 2.08
C ARG A 193 -15.05 -7.42 1.82
N GLY A 194 -15.07 -8.52 1.10
CA GLY A 194 -13.82 -9.19 0.73
C GLY A 194 -13.95 -9.97 -0.56
N ILE A 195 -12.82 -10.35 -1.13
CA ILE A 195 -12.72 -11.23 -2.27
C ILE A 195 -11.70 -12.29 -1.91
N SER A 196 -12.12 -13.55 -1.89
CA SER A 196 -11.22 -14.70 -1.86
C SER A 196 -11.10 -15.24 -3.28
N PHE A 197 -9.89 -15.64 -3.65
CA PHE A 197 -9.63 -16.25 -4.94
C PHE A 197 -8.84 -17.53 -4.78
N SER A 198 -9.01 -18.43 -5.73
CA SER A 198 -8.14 -19.59 -5.88
C SER A 198 -7.92 -19.93 -7.34
N THR A 199 -6.69 -20.36 -7.64
CA THR A 199 -6.25 -20.73 -8.98
C THR A 199 -5.59 -22.09 -8.93
N ARG A 200 -6.03 -23.03 -9.76
CA ARG A 200 -5.49 -24.40 -9.86
C ARG A 200 -5.43 -25.17 -8.54
N VAL A 201 -6.26 -24.79 -7.57
CA VAL A 201 -6.49 -25.51 -6.31
C VAL A 201 -7.99 -25.67 -6.08
N SER A 202 -8.39 -26.48 -5.10
CA SER A 202 -9.81 -26.72 -4.80
C SER A 202 -10.49 -25.47 -4.24
N VAL A 203 -11.77 -25.27 -4.58
CA VAL A 203 -12.64 -24.21 -4.03
C VAL A 203 -12.74 -24.29 -2.49
N GLN A 204 -12.47 -25.46 -1.92
CA GLN A 204 -12.44 -25.64 -0.46
C GLN A 204 -11.46 -24.69 0.24
N PHE A 205 -10.36 -24.32 -0.39
CA PHE A 205 -9.41 -23.36 0.18
C PHE A 205 -10.05 -21.98 0.40
N GLU A 206 -10.87 -21.51 -0.55
CA GLU A 206 -11.63 -20.25 -0.40
C GLU A 206 -12.63 -20.34 0.74
N ASN A 207 -13.41 -21.43 0.78
CA ASN A 207 -14.43 -21.62 1.80
C ASN A 207 -13.83 -21.69 3.21
N THR A 208 -12.68 -22.36 3.37
CA THR A 208 -11.97 -22.43 4.65
C THR A 208 -11.44 -21.05 5.08
N MET A 209 -10.81 -20.30 4.17
CA MET A 209 -10.37 -18.91 4.45
C MET A 209 -11.55 -18.02 4.86
N ILE A 210 -12.66 -18.10 4.14
CA ILE A 210 -13.88 -17.32 4.43
C ILE A 210 -14.45 -17.71 5.79
N HIS A 211 -14.49 -19.00 6.12
CA HIS A 211 -14.98 -19.47 7.41
C HIS A 211 -14.12 -18.96 8.56
N ALA A 212 -12.79 -19.06 8.45
CA ALA A 212 -11.85 -18.55 9.44
C ALA A 212 -11.99 -17.04 9.65
N ALA A 213 -11.98 -16.27 8.56
CA ALA A 213 -12.12 -14.81 8.62
C ALA A 213 -13.48 -14.38 9.23
N ARG A 214 -14.58 -15.02 8.81
CA ARG A 214 -15.91 -14.74 9.36
C ARG A 214 -16.05 -15.19 10.82
N GLY A 215 -15.37 -16.26 11.23
CA GLY A 215 -15.33 -16.71 12.62
C GLY A 215 -14.91 -15.59 13.56
N ILE A 216 -13.88 -14.83 13.19
CA ILE A 216 -13.41 -13.68 13.98
C ILE A 216 -14.30 -12.44 13.76
N LEU A 217 -14.60 -12.09 12.50
CA LEU A 217 -15.27 -10.83 12.17
C LEU A 217 -16.73 -10.76 12.63
N ASN A 218 -17.46 -11.89 12.62
CA ASN A 218 -18.87 -11.93 13.01
C ASN A 218 -19.08 -11.61 14.50
N HIS A 219 -18.05 -11.76 15.35
CA HIS A 219 -18.11 -11.33 16.75
C HIS A 219 -18.10 -9.81 16.90
N LEU A 220 -17.59 -9.09 15.89
CA LEU A 220 -17.44 -7.64 15.91
C LEU A 220 -18.54 -6.94 15.12
N LEU A 221 -18.86 -7.46 13.93
CA LEU A 221 -19.80 -6.84 12.98
C LEU A 221 -20.65 -7.91 12.27
N PRO A 222 -21.97 -7.71 12.14
CA PRO A 222 -22.84 -8.67 11.44
C PRO A 222 -22.78 -8.55 9.90
N ASP A 223 -22.49 -7.37 9.35
CA ASP A 223 -22.46 -7.13 7.89
C ASP A 223 -21.08 -7.42 7.30
N VAL A 224 -20.73 -8.71 7.24
CA VAL A 224 -19.48 -9.22 6.67
C VAL A 224 -19.81 -10.11 5.47
N TYR A 225 -19.35 -9.72 4.29
CA TYR A 225 -19.59 -10.49 3.07
C TYR A 225 -18.32 -10.64 2.22
N ILE A 226 -17.90 -11.88 1.97
CA ILE A 226 -16.69 -12.20 1.22
C ILE A 226 -17.10 -12.97 -0.03
N PHE A 227 -16.79 -12.42 -1.21
CA PHE A 227 -17.05 -13.03 -2.51
C PHE A 227 -15.98 -14.10 -2.82
N THR A 228 -16.38 -15.15 -3.53
CA THR A 228 -15.48 -16.18 -4.07
C THR A 228 -15.22 -15.92 -5.55
N ASP A 229 -13.97 -15.94 -5.97
CA ASP A 229 -13.54 -15.83 -7.37
C ASP A 229 -12.61 -16.98 -7.75
N HIS A 230 -13.17 -18.19 -7.71
CA HIS A 230 -12.51 -19.39 -8.18
C HIS A 230 -12.32 -19.36 -9.70
N LYS A 231 -11.07 -19.53 -10.16
CA LYS A 231 -10.76 -19.68 -11.58
C LYS A 231 -10.26 -21.10 -11.87
N ALA A 232 -10.81 -21.69 -12.94
CA ALA A 232 -10.43 -23.01 -13.45
C ALA A 232 -9.96 -22.94 -14.92
N GLY A 233 -9.24 -23.98 -15.35
CA GLY A 233 -8.77 -24.09 -16.73
C GLY A 233 -7.78 -22.99 -17.13
N PRO A 234 -7.88 -22.43 -18.35
CA PRO A 234 -6.97 -21.39 -18.84
C PRO A 234 -7.03 -20.09 -18.02
N GLN A 235 -8.18 -19.77 -17.40
CA GLN A 235 -8.35 -18.55 -16.60
C GLN A 235 -7.67 -18.61 -15.23
N ALA A 236 -7.23 -19.81 -14.80
CA ALA A 236 -6.51 -20.04 -13.56
C ALA A 236 -4.99 -19.80 -13.68
N GLY A 237 -4.54 -19.19 -14.78
CA GLY A 237 -3.12 -18.94 -15.03
C GLY A 237 -2.31 -20.23 -15.11
N LYS A 238 -1.04 -20.15 -14.71
CA LYS A 238 -0.06 -21.24 -14.87
C LYS A 238 0.42 -21.83 -13.55
N SER A 239 0.00 -21.31 -12.40
CA SER A 239 0.50 -21.76 -11.09
C SER A 239 -0.62 -21.87 -10.06
N PRO A 240 -0.52 -22.84 -9.13
CA PRO A 240 -1.47 -22.98 -8.03
C PRO A 240 -1.22 -21.94 -6.93
N GLY A 241 -2.32 -21.37 -6.43
CA GLY A 241 -2.28 -20.41 -5.34
C GLY A 241 -3.68 -19.94 -4.95
N TYR A 242 -3.74 -19.25 -3.84
CA TYR A 242 -4.97 -18.75 -3.27
C TYR A 242 -4.69 -17.54 -2.40
N GLY A 243 -5.71 -16.74 -2.15
CA GLY A 243 -5.58 -15.56 -1.32
C GLY A 243 -6.92 -14.94 -0.99
N ILE A 244 -6.83 -13.90 -0.18
CA ILE A 244 -7.98 -13.19 0.32
C ILE A 244 -7.62 -11.73 0.53
N THR A 245 -8.50 -10.87 0.05
CA THR A 245 -8.46 -9.42 0.24
C THR A 245 -9.69 -9.02 1.02
N LEU A 246 -9.51 -8.29 2.11
CA LEU A 246 -10.59 -7.74 2.91
C LEU A 246 -10.55 -6.22 2.88
N VAL A 247 -11.72 -5.59 2.86
CA VAL A 247 -11.90 -4.14 2.85
C VAL A 247 -12.98 -3.76 3.84
N ALA A 248 -12.63 -2.92 4.79
CA ALA A 248 -13.57 -2.27 5.70
C ALA A 248 -14.05 -0.96 5.09
N GLU A 249 -15.38 -0.81 4.94
CA GLU A 249 -16.03 0.43 4.52
C GLU A 249 -16.52 1.18 5.76
N THR A 250 -16.12 2.43 5.92
CA THR A 250 -16.56 3.28 7.05
C THR A 250 -17.77 4.14 6.68
N THR A 251 -18.45 4.69 7.69
CA THR A 251 -19.61 5.60 7.52
C THR A 251 -19.24 6.91 6.83
N SER A 252 -17.99 7.37 6.96
CA SER A 252 -17.46 8.53 6.21
C SER A 252 -16.99 8.16 4.80
N GLY A 253 -17.17 6.89 4.41
CA GLY A 253 -16.84 6.34 3.10
C GLY A 253 -15.38 5.93 2.95
N CYS A 254 -14.60 5.82 4.02
CA CYS A 254 -13.23 5.32 3.95
C CYS A 254 -13.19 3.85 3.58
N PHE A 255 -12.12 3.45 2.89
CA PHE A 255 -11.86 2.07 2.51
C PHE A 255 -10.49 1.69 3.06
N ILE A 256 -10.49 0.81 4.06
CA ILE A 256 -9.26 0.29 4.66
C ILE A 256 -9.11 -1.15 4.17
N SER A 257 -8.05 -1.43 3.43
CA SER A 257 -7.80 -2.74 2.82
C SER A 257 -6.64 -3.47 3.48
N ALA A 258 -6.74 -4.78 3.52
CA ALA A 258 -5.63 -5.68 3.75
C ALA A 258 -5.72 -6.83 2.74
N ASP A 259 -4.59 -7.27 2.21
CA ASP A 259 -4.51 -8.41 1.31
C ASP A 259 -3.38 -9.38 1.64
N THR A 260 -3.58 -10.63 1.25
CA THR A 260 -2.57 -11.67 1.31
C THR A 260 -2.81 -12.67 0.20
N ALA A 261 -1.71 -13.10 -0.42
CA ALA A 261 -1.69 -14.19 -1.37
C ALA A 261 -0.63 -15.20 -0.98
N VAL A 262 -1.01 -16.47 -1.07
CA VAL A 262 -0.14 -17.61 -0.84
C VAL A 262 0.04 -18.34 -2.17
N SER A 263 1.29 -18.47 -2.56
CA SER A 263 1.70 -19.20 -3.75
C SER A 263 2.93 -20.03 -3.42
N TYR A 264 3.20 -21.04 -4.25
CA TYR A 264 4.47 -21.73 -4.18
C TYR A 264 5.61 -20.73 -4.49
N ALA A 265 6.69 -20.82 -3.72
CA ALA A 265 7.84 -19.94 -3.92
C ALA A 265 8.42 -20.14 -5.33
N SER A 266 8.74 -19.02 -5.98
CA SER A 266 9.63 -19.04 -7.13
C SER A 266 11.02 -19.34 -6.62
N GLY A 267 11.56 -20.50 -6.98
CA GLY A 267 12.99 -20.70 -6.88
C GLY A 267 13.69 -19.68 -7.78
N LYS A 268 14.50 -18.81 -7.17
CA LYS A 268 15.49 -17.90 -7.77
C LYS A 268 14.98 -16.68 -8.55
N GLU A 269 15.40 -15.50 -8.07
CA GLU A 269 16.06 -14.46 -8.89
C GLU A 269 16.68 -13.34 -8.03
N ASP A 270 16.24 -13.16 -6.78
CA ASP A 270 16.89 -12.23 -5.85
C ASP A 270 17.82 -13.04 -4.94
N GLY A 271 19.14 -12.86 -5.06
CA GLY A 271 20.18 -13.51 -4.25
C GLY A 271 20.19 -13.15 -2.76
N MET A 272 19.02 -13.13 -2.12
CA MET A 272 18.86 -13.22 -0.68
C MET A 272 18.71 -14.70 -0.34
N ASP A 273 19.79 -15.28 0.16
CA ASP A 273 19.82 -16.59 0.81
C ASP A 273 18.84 -16.58 1.99
N ASP A 274 17.62 -17.08 1.77
CA ASP A 274 16.68 -17.58 2.79
C ASP A 274 15.54 -18.35 2.06
N GLU A 275 15.88 -19.28 1.16
CA GLU A 275 14.91 -20.23 0.58
C GLU A 275 14.88 -21.54 1.40
N GLU A 276 14.41 -21.45 2.65
CA GLU A 276 13.70 -22.60 3.22
C GLU A 276 12.38 -22.74 2.45
N ASN A 277 12.06 -23.97 2.03
CA ASN A 277 10.74 -24.35 1.53
C ASN A 277 9.67 -23.65 2.38
N LYS A 278 9.10 -22.56 1.87
CA LYS A 278 8.00 -21.89 2.55
C LYS A 278 6.82 -22.85 2.43
N GLU A 279 6.61 -23.65 3.46
CA GLU A 279 5.44 -24.50 3.58
C GLU A 279 4.22 -23.60 3.33
N LEU A 280 3.32 -24.04 2.46
CA LEU A 280 2.10 -23.31 2.22
C LEU A 280 1.35 -23.20 3.54
N SER A 281 1.26 -21.98 4.07
CA SER A 281 0.45 -21.68 5.25
C SER A 281 -0.96 -22.19 5.02
N PRO A 282 -1.57 -22.97 5.91
CA PRO A 282 -2.89 -23.53 5.68
C PRO A 282 -3.93 -22.41 5.49
N PRO A 283 -4.99 -22.65 4.71
CA PRO A 283 -5.98 -21.63 4.38
C PRO A 283 -6.70 -21.07 5.61
N GLU A 284 -6.81 -21.84 6.69
CA GLU A 284 -7.38 -21.36 7.96
C GLU A 284 -6.52 -20.25 8.56
N ASP A 285 -5.23 -20.50 8.76
CA ASP A 285 -4.25 -19.51 9.26
C ASP A 285 -4.21 -18.26 8.38
N VAL A 286 -4.31 -18.41 7.05
CA VAL A 286 -4.35 -17.27 6.12
C VAL A 286 -5.58 -16.40 6.36
N GLY A 287 -6.74 -17.02 6.62
CA GLY A 287 -7.98 -16.31 6.97
C GLY A 287 -7.90 -15.58 8.31
N GLU A 288 -7.22 -16.16 9.31
CA GLU A 288 -6.99 -15.52 10.60
C GLU A 288 -5.97 -14.38 10.51
N GLN A 289 -4.88 -14.60 9.77
CA GLN A 289 -3.80 -13.64 9.56
C GLN A 289 -4.32 -12.38 8.87
N ILE A 290 -5.08 -12.54 7.77
CA ILE A 290 -5.62 -11.38 7.05
C ILE A 290 -6.59 -10.56 7.89
N THR A 291 -7.37 -11.25 8.73
CA THR A 291 -8.32 -10.60 9.63
C THR A 291 -7.58 -9.79 10.68
N SER A 292 -6.52 -10.38 11.25
CA SER A 292 -5.64 -9.70 12.20
C SER A 292 -4.94 -8.49 11.56
N MET A 293 -4.50 -8.59 10.31
CA MET A 293 -3.92 -7.47 9.55
C MET A 293 -4.93 -6.35 9.34
N LEU A 294 -6.15 -6.67 8.90
CA LEU A 294 -7.22 -5.68 8.71
C LEU A 294 -7.57 -4.98 10.02
N LEU A 295 -7.74 -5.74 11.10
CA LEU A 295 -8.02 -5.17 12.42
C LEU A 295 -6.86 -4.29 12.91
N GLY A 296 -5.61 -4.66 12.61
CA GLY A 296 -4.43 -3.85 12.91
C GLY A 296 -4.36 -2.55 12.08
N GLU A 297 -4.82 -2.54 10.84
CA GLU A 297 -4.96 -1.31 10.04
C GLU A 297 -6.10 -0.42 10.58
N ILE A 298 -7.22 -1.02 10.99
CA ILE A 298 -8.33 -0.29 11.63
C ILE A 298 -7.89 0.29 12.99
N GLU A 299 -7.11 -0.44 13.79
CA GLU A 299 -6.59 0.03 15.08
C GLU A 299 -5.57 1.17 14.92
N GLN A 300 -4.73 1.11 13.88
CA GLN A 300 -3.83 2.22 13.54
C GLN A 300 -4.62 3.50 13.21
N GLY A 301 -5.85 3.33 12.73
CA GLY A 301 -6.81 4.41 12.50
C GLY A 301 -6.45 5.27 11.30
N GLY A 302 -7.23 6.34 11.13
CA GLY A 302 -7.08 7.24 10.00
C GLY A 302 -7.91 6.86 8.80
N VAL A 303 -7.62 7.56 7.72
CA VAL A 303 -8.56 7.74 6.61
C VAL A 303 -8.29 6.74 5.47
N VAL A 304 -7.03 6.31 5.35
CA VAL A 304 -6.52 5.44 4.30
C VAL A 304 -5.55 4.45 4.95
N ASP A 305 -5.57 3.21 4.48
CA ASP A 305 -4.65 2.14 4.86
C ASP A 305 -3.20 2.47 4.50
N SER A 306 -2.27 1.77 5.13
CA SER A 306 -0.83 1.99 4.97
C SER A 306 -0.34 1.92 3.51
N THR A 307 -0.97 1.09 2.66
CA THR A 307 -0.54 0.91 1.26
C THR A 307 -0.91 2.09 0.36
N HIS A 308 -2.08 2.72 0.56
CA HIS A 308 -2.55 3.80 -0.31
C HIS A 308 -2.21 5.21 0.18
N GLN A 309 -1.49 5.35 1.31
CA GLN A 309 -1.10 6.67 1.82
C GLN A 309 -0.32 7.49 0.78
N GLY A 310 0.65 6.85 0.11
CA GLY A 310 1.46 7.50 -0.93
C GLY A 310 0.61 8.00 -2.11
N LEU A 311 -0.33 7.17 -2.56
CA LEU A 311 -1.27 7.51 -3.63
C LEU A 311 -2.21 8.65 -3.22
N LEU A 312 -2.75 8.63 -1.99
CA LEU A 312 -3.61 9.69 -1.49
C LEU A 312 -2.90 11.05 -1.53
N PHE A 313 -1.69 11.13 -0.97
CA PHE A 313 -0.95 12.38 -0.93
C PHE A 313 -0.57 12.86 -2.33
N LEU A 314 -0.25 11.95 -3.25
CA LEU A 314 0.01 12.30 -4.63
C LEU A 314 -1.24 12.91 -5.29
N LEU A 315 -2.42 12.30 -5.13
CA LEU A 315 -3.68 12.84 -5.64
C LEU A 315 -4.01 14.20 -5.03
N CYS A 316 -3.78 14.37 -3.72
CA CYS A 316 -3.95 15.66 -3.03
C CYS A 316 -2.99 16.74 -3.58
N ALA A 317 -1.75 16.40 -3.89
CA ALA A 317 -0.79 17.33 -4.48
C ALA A 317 -1.15 17.74 -5.92
N LEU A 318 -1.85 16.88 -6.64
CA LEU A 318 -2.35 17.15 -8.00
C LEU A 318 -3.67 17.93 -8.02
N CYS A 319 -4.35 18.09 -6.88
CA CYS A 319 -5.54 18.92 -6.76
C CYS A 319 -5.17 20.42 -6.80
N PRO A 320 -6.06 21.30 -7.31
CA PRO A 320 -5.85 22.75 -7.29
C PRO A 320 -5.60 23.30 -5.86
N GLN A 321 -4.81 24.38 -5.74
CA GLN A 321 -4.27 24.98 -4.50
C GLN A 321 -5.25 25.30 -3.34
N ARG A 322 -6.55 25.04 -3.47
CA ARG A 322 -7.54 25.35 -2.43
C ARG A 322 -7.57 24.37 -1.25
N CYS A 323 -6.87 23.23 -1.30
CA CYS A 323 -6.97 22.19 -0.27
C CYS A 323 -6.30 22.56 1.08
N PHE A 324 -5.21 23.31 1.08
CA PHE A 324 -4.36 23.44 2.28
C PHE A 324 -4.70 24.63 3.19
N LYS A 325 -5.65 25.50 2.82
CA LYS A 325 -6.06 26.61 3.69
C LYS A 325 -6.96 26.18 4.85
N ASP A 326 -7.58 25.01 4.75
CA ASP A 326 -8.57 24.52 5.71
C ASP A 326 -8.03 23.42 6.63
N PHE A 327 -6.72 23.17 6.67
CA PHE A 327 -6.15 22.45 7.81
C PHE A 327 -6.37 23.34 9.04
N PRO A 328 -7.14 22.88 10.05
CA PRO A 328 -7.21 23.62 11.29
C PRO A 328 -5.78 23.73 11.81
N LYS A 329 -5.26 24.96 11.86
CA LYS A 329 -4.04 25.25 12.62
C LYS A 329 -4.25 24.60 13.96
N HIS A 330 -3.46 23.57 14.27
CA HIS A 330 -3.51 22.90 15.55
C HIS A 330 -3.38 24.00 16.61
N GLN A 331 -4.49 24.35 17.27
CA GLN A 331 -4.47 25.05 18.55
C GLN A 331 -3.94 24.05 19.57
N SER A 332 -2.65 23.72 19.46
CA SER A 332 -1.90 22.97 20.46
C SER A 332 -1.13 23.94 21.33
N GLN A 333 -1.83 24.92 21.92
CA GLN A 333 -1.43 25.65 23.13
C GLN A 333 -2.71 26.30 23.69
N ASN A 334 -3.36 25.65 24.68
CA ASN A 334 -4.29 26.22 25.69
C ASN A 334 -5.36 25.24 26.20
N LYS A 335 -4.99 23.99 26.50
CA LYS A 335 -5.71 23.17 27.48
C LYS A 335 -4.72 22.57 28.49
N LEU A 336 -4.00 23.44 29.19
CA LEU A 336 -3.26 23.12 30.43
C LEU A 336 -2.86 24.43 31.14
N LYS A 337 -3.85 25.25 31.49
CA LYS A 337 -3.73 26.28 32.53
C LYS A 337 -5.03 26.35 33.32
N LYS A 338 -5.24 25.38 34.20
CA LYS A 338 -5.96 25.65 35.46
C LYS A 338 -4.90 25.91 36.52
N PRO A 339 -4.92 27.05 37.22
CA PRO A 339 -3.93 27.36 38.22
C PRO A 339 -4.28 26.58 39.49
N MET A 340 -3.45 25.60 39.86
CA MET A 340 -3.42 25.09 41.23
C MET A 340 -2.07 25.44 41.82
N GLY A 341 -2.05 26.56 42.52
CA GLY A 341 -0.95 27.00 43.35
C GLY A 341 -1.50 27.95 44.39
N SER A 342 -1.94 27.40 45.53
CA SER A 342 -1.82 27.96 46.88
C SER A 342 -2.88 27.33 47.78
N PHE A 343 -2.48 26.36 48.59
CA PHE A 343 -2.90 26.24 49.99
C PHE A 343 -1.86 25.35 50.71
N LEU A 344 -0.76 25.99 51.11
CA LEU A 344 0.11 25.51 52.18
C LEU A 344 -0.51 25.99 53.49
N SER A 345 -0.85 25.08 54.39
CA SER A 345 -0.54 25.15 55.83
C SER A 345 -1.37 24.12 56.59
N SER A 346 -0.68 23.14 57.18
CA SER A 346 -0.95 22.59 58.51
C SER A 346 0.19 21.60 58.82
N PHE A 347 1.28 22.17 59.33
CA PHE A 347 2.26 21.48 60.15
C PHE A 347 1.61 21.09 61.50
N ILE A 348 2.29 20.17 62.22
CA ILE A 348 2.04 19.63 63.58
C ILE A 348 1.23 18.32 63.49
N GLY A 349 1.73 17.14 63.85
CA GLY A 349 2.87 16.71 64.65
C GLY A 349 2.45 15.43 65.42
N GLY A 350 3.40 14.52 65.68
CA GLY A 350 3.23 13.43 66.66
C GLY A 350 3.19 12.01 66.06
N GLY A 351 4.25 11.25 66.32
CA GLY A 351 4.33 9.81 66.05
C GLY A 351 3.81 8.96 67.21
N ASP A 352 3.70 7.65 66.98
CA ASP A 352 4.28 6.61 67.84
C ASP A 352 4.13 5.22 67.19
N ALA A 353 5.00 4.32 67.65
CA ALA A 353 5.29 3.01 67.11
C ALA A 353 4.42 1.87 67.68
N ALA A 354 4.52 0.73 66.98
CA ALA A 354 4.62 -0.64 67.51
C ALA A 354 3.43 -1.62 67.36
N ALA A 355 3.87 -2.86 67.06
CA ALA A 355 3.37 -4.17 67.47
C ALA A 355 2.57 -5.01 66.44
N ALA A 356 3.19 -6.15 66.17
CA ALA A 356 2.75 -7.33 65.45
C ALA A 356 1.46 -7.98 65.99
N THR A 357 0.77 -8.73 65.13
CA THR A 357 0.23 -10.05 65.48
C THR A 357 -0.07 -10.86 64.22
N GLU A 358 0.54 -12.05 64.15
CA GLU A 358 0.15 -13.14 63.27
C GLU A 358 -1.17 -13.75 63.76
N SER A 359 -2.05 -14.13 62.84
CA SER A 359 -2.85 -15.35 63.00
C SER A 359 -3.30 -15.90 61.65
N THR A 360 -3.14 -17.22 61.56
CA THR A 360 -3.38 -18.14 60.46
C THR A 360 -4.87 -18.46 60.28
N SER A 361 -5.32 -18.62 59.04
CA SER A 361 -6.13 -19.78 58.61
C SER A 361 -6.44 -19.72 57.11
N ALA A 362 -6.52 -20.92 56.53
CA ALA A 362 -6.38 -21.22 55.13
C ALA A 362 -7.67 -21.01 54.31
N GLY A 363 -7.48 -20.62 53.05
CA GLY A 363 -8.51 -20.57 52.01
C GLY A 363 -7.85 -20.43 50.64
N THR A 364 -7.70 -21.55 49.94
CA THR A 364 -7.03 -21.78 48.65
C THR A 364 -7.53 -20.93 47.48
N SER A 365 -6.63 -20.16 46.85
CA SER A 365 -6.67 -19.85 45.40
C SER A 365 -5.28 -19.39 44.92
N GLY A 366 -4.51 -20.28 44.31
CA GLY A 366 -3.22 -19.94 43.70
C GLY A 366 -3.38 -19.23 42.34
N PRO A 367 -2.50 -18.27 41.99
CA PRO A 367 -2.56 -17.56 40.72
C PRO A 367 -2.02 -18.40 39.57
N SER A 368 -2.70 -18.28 38.43
CA SER A 368 -2.36 -18.84 37.13
C SER A 368 -0.91 -18.51 36.72
N ARG A 369 -0.06 -19.55 36.66
CA ARG A 369 1.24 -19.51 35.98
C ARG A 369 1.01 -19.56 34.47
N VAL A 370 1.04 -18.40 33.80
CA VAL A 370 1.25 -18.34 32.36
C VAL A 370 2.74 -18.57 32.13
N ILE A 371 3.07 -19.72 31.55
CA ILE A 371 4.43 -20.04 31.08
C ILE A 371 4.66 -19.16 29.84
N ALA A 372 5.61 -18.24 29.95
CA ALA A 372 6.04 -17.41 28.83
C ALA A 372 6.62 -18.31 27.73
N PHE A 373 5.93 -18.37 26.59
CA PHE A 373 6.47 -18.98 25.38
C PHE A 373 7.53 -18.02 24.80
N HIS A 374 8.80 -18.39 24.99
CA HIS A 374 9.93 -17.74 24.34
C HIS A 374 9.99 -18.10 22.85
N SER A 375 9.23 -17.39 22.00
CA SER A 375 9.53 -17.28 20.56
C SER A 375 8.91 -16.07 19.84
N SER A 376 8.16 -15.18 20.52
CA SER A 376 7.39 -14.09 19.87
C SER A 376 8.18 -12.81 19.50
N ASN A 377 9.48 -12.73 19.78
CA ASN A 377 10.21 -11.46 19.60
C ASN A 377 10.66 -11.19 18.16
N ARG A 378 10.63 -12.17 17.25
CA ARG A 378 11.11 -11.98 15.86
C ARG A 378 10.09 -11.22 14.99
N TRP A 379 8.80 -11.48 15.15
CA TRP A 379 7.74 -10.68 14.50
C TRP A 379 7.75 -9.27 15.06
N GLN A 380 7.80 -9.08 16.38
CA GLN A 380 7.74 -7.74 16.97
C GLN A 380 8.92 -6.86 16.51
N LEU A 381 10.10 -7.44 16.28
CA LEU A 381 11.22 -6.74 15.67
C LEU A 381 10.96 -6.37 14.21
N HIS A 382 10.39 -7.27 13.39
CA HIS A 382 9.97 -6.94 12.01
C HIS A 382 8.84 -5.91 11.94
N PHE A 383 7.86 -6.00 12.85
CA PHE A 383 6.75 -5.08 12.97
C PHE A 383 7.22 -3.70 13.45
N ASN A 384 8.11 -3.64 14.44
CA ASN A 384 8.69 -2.38 14.91
C ASN A 384 9.66 -1.77 13.89
N SER A 385 10.39 -2.61 13.14
CA SER A 385 11.21 -2.19 11.98
C SER A 385 10.33 -1.62 10.87
N SER A 386 9.20 -2.27 10.55
CA SER A 386 8.20 -1.77 9.60
C SER A 386 7.54 -0.48 10.08
N LYS A 387 7.24 -0.36 11.38
CA LYS A 387 6.68 0.86 12.00
C LYS A 387 7.68 2.02 11.99
N GLN A 388 8.97 1.76 12.16
CA GLN A 388 10.04 2.76 12.00
C GLN A 388 10.27 3.13 10.53
N MET A 389 10.25 2.15 9.61
CA MET A 389 10.29 2.38 8.17
C MET A 389 9.11 3.25 7.73
N ASN A 390 7.88 2.98 8.16
CA ASN A 390 6.70 3.74 7.77
C ASN A 390 6.75 5.19 8.29
N LYS A 391 7.29 5.42 9.50
CA LYS A 391 7.51 6.78 10.03
C LYS A 391 8.64 7.53 9.32
N LEU A 392 9.74 6.84 8.99
CA LEU A 392 10.82 7.42 8.18
C LEU A 392 10.37 7.69 6.75
N VAL A 393 9.56 6.81 6.16
CA VAL A 393 8.96 6.97 4.83
C VAL A 393 7.97 8.14 4.85
N LEU A 394 7.12 8.28 5.88
CA LEU A 394 6.23 9.45 6.02
C LEU A 394 7.00 10.76 6.15
N LEU A 395 8.05 10.81 6.96
CA LEU A 395 8.90 12.00 7.09
C LEU A 395 9.69 12.28 5.80
N SER A 396 10.30 11.27 5.19
CA SER A 396 11.01 11.41 3.92
C SER A 396 10.06 11.74 2.77
N PHE A 397 8.81 11.29 2.80
CA PHE A 397 7.78 11.56 1.80
C PHE A 397 7.17 12.95 1.98
N LEU A 398 6.88 13.39 3.21
CA LEU A 398 6.53 14.78 3.50
C LEU A 398 7.67 15.72 3.14
N TYR A 399 8.93 15.38 3.47
CA TYR A 399 10.08 16.17 3.05
C TYR A 399 10.29 16.12 1.54
N PHE A 400 10.11 14.99 0.87
CA PHE A 400 10.31 14.88 -0.58
C PHE A 400 9.19 15.56 -1.38
N VAL A 401 7.94 15.39 -0.98
CA VAL A 401 6.80 16.10 -1.57
C VAL A 401 6.90 17.58 -1.24
N ALA A 402 7.18 17.99 0.00
CA ALA A 402 7.36 19.39 0.35
C ALA A 402 8.58 20.01 -0.34
N PHE A 403 9.71 19.32 -0.46
CA PHE A 403 10.93 19.82 -1.11
C PHE A 403 10.75 19.94 -2.63
N ASN A 404 10.10 18.98 -3.27
CA ASN A 404 9.76 19.09 -4.70
C ASN A 404 8.64 20.12 -4.95
N LEU A 405 7.67 20.28 -4.05
CA LEU A 405 6.70 21.39 -4.12
C LEU A 405 7.37 22.75 -3.89
N TYR A 406 8.36 22.84 -3.00
CA TYR A 406 9.10 24.08 -2.73
C TYR A 406 9.92 24.50 -3.96
N LEU A 407 10.54 23.55 -4.65
CA LEU A 407 11.22 23.79 -5.93
C LEU A 407 10.25 24.18 -7.07
N LEU A 408 8.99 23.74 -7.02
CA LEU A 408 7.92 24.14 -7.94
C LEU A 408 7.42 25.58 -7.71
N VAL A 409 7.60 26.15 -6.52
CA VAL A 409 7.19 27.53 -6.20
C VAL A 409 8.32 28.54 -6.46
N ASP A 410 9.58 28.16 -6.24
CA ASP A 410 10.71 29.09 -6.36
C ASP A 410 11.27 29.23 -7.80
N SER A 411 10.77 28.42 -8.75
CA SER A 411 11.10 28.53 -10.18
C SER A 411 10.14 29.44 -10.97
N GLY A 412 9.23 30.13 -10.26
CA GLY A 412 8.22 31.04 -10.82
C GLY A 412 8.37 32.50 -10.40
N ASN A 413 9.60 32.99 -10.18
CA ASN A 413 9.89 34.43 -10.04
C ASN A 413 11.18 34.81 -10.78
#